data_AF-A0A7J8Y2M1-F1
#
_entry.id   AF-A0A7J8Y2M1-F1
#
_cell.length_a   1.000
_cell.length_b   1.000
_cell.length_c   1.000
_cell.angle_alpha   90.00
_cell.angle_beta   90.00
_cell.angle_gamma   90.00
#
_symmetry.space_group_name_H-M   'P 1'
#
loop_
_entity.id
_entity.type
_entity.pdbx_description
1 polymer ?
#
loop_
_entity_poly.entity_id
_entity_poly.type
_entity_poly.pdbx_seq_one_letter_code
_entity_poly.pdbx_strand_id
1 'polypeptide(L)'
;MEQVQRDITPSMRAILIDWLVEVSEEYKLVPDTLYLTVSLIDRFLSHNVIEKQRLQLVGVSCMLIASKYEEICAPRVEEFCFITDNTYTSGEVLKMERKILNFLYFQLSVPTTKTFL
;
A
#
# COMPACT_ATOMS: atom_id res chain seq x y z
N MET A 1 20.38 -4.05 -12.44
CA MET A 1 19.31 -4.45 -11.50
C MET A 1 18.46 -5.45 -12.23
N GLU A 2 18.34 -6.69 -11.74
CA GLU A 2 17.47 -7.68 -12.36
C GLU A 2 16.01 -7.21 -12.28
N GLN A 3 15.30 -7.31 -13.40
CA GLN A 3 13.90 -6.89 -13.47
C GLN A 3 13.03 -7.96 -12.80
N VAL A 4 12.60 -7.68 -11.56
CA VAL A 4 11.77 -8.63 -10.78
C VAL A 4 10.35 -8.71 -11.35
N GLN A 5 9.74 -7.58 -11.68
CA GLN A 5 8.38 -7.52 -12.20
C GLN A 5 8.32 -7.84 -13.69
N ARG A 6 7.40 -8.74 -14.05
CA ARG A 6 7.12 -9.10 -15.46
C ARG A 6 5.98 -8.27 -16.05
N ASP A 7 4.93 -8.05 -15.27
CA ASP A 7 3.68 -7.44 -15.74
C ASP A 7 3.46 -6.01 -15.24
N ILE A 8 4.21 -5.57 -14.23
CA ILE A 8 4.09 -4.24 -13.64
C ILE A 8 5.14 -3.31 -14.25
N THR A 9 4.69 -2.16 -14.75
CA THR A 9 5.55 -1.11 -15.30
C THR A 9 5.65 0.08 -14.35
N PRO A 10 6.70 0.93 -14.47
CA PRO A 10 6.79 2.17 -13.69
C PRO A 10 5.59 3.11 -13.89
N SER A 11 4.98 3.13 -15.09
CA SER A 11 3.78 3.92 -15.38
C SER A 11 2.57 3.43 -14.59
N MET A 12 2.35 2.11 -14.51
CA MET A 12 1.27 1.52 -13.71
C MET A 12 1.45 1.82 -12.21
N ARG A 13 2.69 1.81 -11.72
CA ARG A 13 3.01 2.25 -10.36
C ARG A 13 2.64 3.72 -10.18
N ALA A 14 3.02 4.60 -11.10
CA ALA A 14 2.70 6.03 -11.00
C ALA A 14 1.19 6.26 -10.92
N ILE A 15 0.40 5.58 -11.77
CA ILE A 15 -1.07 5.64 -11.74
C ILE A 15 -1.62 5.15 -10.40
N LEU A 16 -1.10 4.05 -9.85
CA LEU A 16 -1.50 3.56 -8.53
C LEU A 16 -1.22 4.61 -7.44
N ILE A 17 -0.02 5.20 -7.44
CA ILE A 17 0.38 6.17 -6.42
C ILE A 17 -0.46 7.44 -6.52
N ASP A 18 -0.73 7.94 -7.73
CA ASP A 18 -1.58 9.10 -7.97
C ASP A 18 -2.99 8.88 -7.39
N TRP A 19 -3.60 7.73 -7.68
CA TRP A 19 -4.87 7.35 -7.07
C TRP A 19 -4.80 7.23 -5.55
N LEU A 20 -3.71 6.68 -4.98
CA LEU A 20 -3.54 6.62 -3.53
C LEU A 20 -3.36 8.01 -2.87
N VAL A 21 -2.85 9.00 -3.59
CA VAL A 21 -2.85 10.39 -3.11
C VAL A 21 -4.29 10.86 -2.92
N GLU A 22 -5.17 10.67 -3.92
CA GLU A 22 -6.58 11.02 -3.83
C GLU A 22 -7.28 10.30 -2.66
N VAL A 23 -7.01 9.00 -2.48
CA VAL A 23 -7.52 8.21 -1.35
C VAL A 23 -7.06 8.79 -0.01
N SER A 24 -5.79 9.20 0.10
CA SER A 24 -5.25 9.77 1.33
C SER A 24 -5.89 11.12 1.68
N GLU A 25 -6.21 11.93 0.67
CA GLU A 25 -6.91 13.20 0.84
C GLU A 25 -8.36 13.00 1.26
N GLU A 26 -9.08 12.06 0.63
CA GLU A 26 -10.47 11.73 0.95
C GLU A 26 -10.62 11.27 2.41
N TYR A 27 -9.75 10.37 2.88
CA TYR A 27 -9.73 9.90 4.26
C TYR A 27 -8.97 10.82 5.22
N LYS A 28 -8.42 11.94 4.74
CA LYS A 28 -7.66 12.93 5.52
C LYS A 28 -6.52 12.31 6.33
N LEU A 29 -5.82 11.35 5.72
CA LEU A 29 -4.68 10.66 6.32
C LEU A 29 -3.51 11.63 6.46
N VAL A 30 -2.69 11.42 7.48
CA VAL A 30 -1.46 12.20 7.64
C VAL A 30 -0.46 11.87 6.51
N PRO A 31 0.39 12.82 6.09
CA PRO A 31 1.37 12.58 5.03
C PRO A 31 2.28 11.37 5.29
N ASP A 32 2.62 11.12 6.56
CA ASP A 32 3.43 9.98 6.98
C ASP A 32 2.81 8.64 6.56
N THR A 33 1.48 8.51 6.62
CA THR A 33 0.74 7.34 6.16
C THR A 33 0.94 7.09 4.67
N LEU A 34 0.87 8.15 3.85
CA LEU A 34 1.12 8.03 2.41
C LEU A 34 2.58 7.67 2.12
N TYR A 35 3.54 8.30 2.79
CA TYR A 35 4.97 8.02 2.60
C TYR A 35 5.32 6.57 2.96
N LEU A 36 4.79 6.09 4.08
CA LEU A 36 4.94 4.70 4.49
C LEU A 36 4.27 3.77 3.47
N THR A 37 3.05 4.10 3.00
CA THR A 37 2.36 3.33 1.95
C THR A 37 3.23 3.14 0.71
N VAL A 38 3.81 4.22 0.18
CA VAL A 38 4.68 4.16 -1.01
C VAL A 38 5.90 3.28 -0.73
N SER A 39 6.55 3.45 0.43
CA SER A 39 7.68 2.63 0.84
C SER A 39 7.34 1.13 0.92
N LEU A 40 6.19 0.79 1.48
CA LEU A 40 5.72 -0.60 1.58
C LEU A 40 5.45 -1.21 0.19
N ILE A 41 4.81 -0.46 -0.71
CA ILE A 41 4.56 -0.89 -2.10
C ILE A 41 5.89 -1.21 -2.80
N ASP A 42 6.84 -0.27 -2.74
CA ASP A 42 8.12 -0.41 -3.45
C ASP A 42 8.96 -1.57 -2.91
N ARG A 43 9.04 -1.72 -1.59
CA ARG A 43 9.75 -2.83 -0.94
C ARG A 43 9.13 -4.17 -1.31
N PHE A 44 7.79 -4.27 -1.31
CA PHE A 44 7.07 -5.49 -1.64
C PHE A 44 7.24 -5.87 -3.12
N LEU A 45 7.06 -4.92 -4.04
CA LEU A 45 7.23 -5.14 -5.48
C LEU A 45 8.69 -5.41 -5.89
N SER A 46 9.66 -4.99 -5.07
CA SER A 46 11.08 -5.28 -5.34
C SER A 46 11.45 -6.76 -5.18
N HIS A 47 10.60 -7.59 -4.56
CA HIS A 47 10.91 -9.00 -4.30
C HIS A 47 9.76 -9.97 -4.59
N ASN A 48 8.53 -9.47 -4.75
CA ASN A 48 7.35 -10.29 -4.97
C ASN A 48 6.76 -9.98 -6.35
N VAL A 49 6.77 -10.96 -7.26
CA VAL A 49 6.09 -10.82 -8.55
C VAL A 49 4.58 -10.74 -8.33
N ILE A 50 3.94 -9.72 -8.90
CA ILE A 50 2.51 -9.46 -8.77
C ILE A 50 1.90 -9.32 -10.16
N GLU A 51 0.75 -9.96 -10.37
CA GLU A 51 -0.06 -9.79 -11.56
C GLU A 51 -0.66 -8.38 -11.58
N LYS A 52 -0.74 -7.76 -12.75
CA LYS A 52 -1.28 -6.39 -12.90
C LYS A 52 -2.66 -6.18 -12.26
N GLN A 53 -3.53 -7.19 -12.30
CA GLN A 53 -4.88 -7.15 -11.74
C GLN A 53 -4.89 -7.08 -10.21
N ARG A 54 -3.78 -7.46 -9.55
CA ARG A 54 -3.62 -7.44 -8.10
C ARG A 54 -2.86 -6.22 -7.60
N LEU A 55 -2.44 -5.32 -8.49
CA LEU A 55 -1.64 -4.14 -8.12
C LEU A 55 -2.41 -3.19 -7.18
N GLN A 56 -3.69 -2.92 -7.46
CA GLN A 56 -4.53 -2.08 -6.59
C GLN A 56 -4.75 -2.74 -5.21
N LEU A 57 -4.93 -4.07 -5.17
CA LEU A 57 -5.04 -4.81 -3.91
C LEU A 57 -3.77 -4.65 -3.04
N VAL A 58 -2.58 -4.70 -3.65
CA VAL A 58 -1.32 -4.41 -2.94
C VAL A 58 -1.33 -2.98 -2.40
N GLY A 59 -1.72 -2.00 -3.23
CA GLY A 59 -1.78 -0.59 -2.84
C GLY A 59 -2.65 -0.33 -1.62
N VAL A 60 -3.92 -0.75 -1.66
CA VAL A 60 -4.85 -0.55 -0.54
C VAL A 60 -4.46 -1.35 0.71
N SER A 61 -3.83 -2.52 0.53
CA SER A 61 -3.34 -3.30 1.69
C SER A 61 -2.12 -2.64 2.34
N CYS A 62 -1.21 -2.07 1.54
CA CYS A 62 -0.10 -1.26 2.06
C CYS A 62 -0.62 -0.02 2.79
N MET A 63 -1.64 0.65 2.26
CA MET A 63 -2.24 1.81 2.91
C MET A 63 -2.96 1.44 4.21
N LEU A 64 -3.70 0.32 4.24
CA LEU A 64 -4.29 -0.19 5.48
C LEU A 64 -3.23 -0.44 6.56
N ILE A 65 -2.08 -1.05 6.19
CA ILE A 65 -0.96 -1.26 7.11
C ILE A 65 -0.41 0.09 7.61
N ALA A 66 -0.16 1.02 6.70
CA ALA A 66 0.40 2.33 7.03
C ALA A 66 -0.55 3.13 7.94
N SER A 67 -1.85 3.13 7.64
CA SER A 67 -2.85 3.80 8.46
C SER A 67 -2.92 3.21 9.86
N LYS A 68 -2.86 1.89 10.01
CA LYS A 68 -2.81 1.23 11.33
C LYS A 68 -1.56 1.59 12.13
N TYR A 69 -0.49 2.01 11.46
CA TYR A 69 0.79 2.32 12.10
C TYR A 69 0.93 3.81 12.45
N GLU A 70 0.51 4.71 11.57
CA GLU A 70 0.71 6.16 11.71
C GLU A 70 -0.53 6.91 12.26
N GLU A 71 -1.75 6.41 12.00
CA GLU A 71 -2.97 7.13 12.38
C GLU A 71 -3.42 6.83 13.81
N ILE A 72 -3.94 7.85 14.49
CA ILE A 72 -4.64 7.67 15.77
C ILE A 72 -5.92 6.87 15.57
N CYS A 73 -6.65 7.16 14.48
CA CYS A 73 -7.89 6.53 14.10
C CYS A 73 -7.78 6.01 12.66
N ALA A 74 -7.22 4.82 12.49
CA ALA A 74 -7.07 4.22 11.17
C ALA A 74 -8.43 3.83 10.54
N PRO A 75 -8.62 4.03 9.22
CA PRO A 75 -9.78 3.53 8.50
C PRO A 75 -9.89 2.01 8.60
N ARG A 76 -11.12 1.51 8.61
CA ARG A 76 -11.37 0.07 8.70
C ARG A 76 -11.17 -0.60 7.34
N VAL A 77 -11.02 -1.93 7.35
CA VAL A 77 -10.84 -2.69 6.10
C VAL A 77 -12.04 -2.53 5.17
N GLU A 78 -13.24 -2.35 5.70
CA GLU A 78 -14.45 -2.14 4.91
C GLU A 78 -14.40 -0.85 4.09
N GLU A 79 -13.74 0.19 4.60
CA GLU A 79 -13.56 1.47 3.89
C GLU A 79 -12.64 1.27 2.66
N PHE A 80 -11.56 0.51 2.83
CA PHE A 80 -10.69 0.15 1.70
C PHE A 80 -11.37 -0.78 0.69
N CYS A 81 -12.30 -1.63 1.14
CA CYS A 81 -13.11 -2.43 0.21
C CYS A 81 -14.04 -1.50 -0.59
N PHE A 82 -14.72 -0.57 0.10
CA PHE A 82 -15.63 0.39 -0.49
C PHE A 82 -14.97 1.29 -1.53
N ILE A 83 -13.79 1.87 -1.24
CA ILE A 83 -13.12 2.78 -2.18
C ILE A 83 -12.56 2.08 -3.42
N THR A 84 -12.40 0.75 -3.36
CA THR A 84 -12.09 -0.08 -4.54
C THR A 84 -13.35 -0.49 -5.30
N ASP A 85 -14.48 0.18 -5.10
CA ASP A 85 -15.79 -0.18 -5.63
C ASP A 85 -16.16 -1.65 -5.36
N ASN A 86 -15.81 -2.13 -4.17
CA ASN A 86 -15.97 -3.52 -3.75
C ASN A 86 -15.31 -4.56 -4.68
N THR A 87 -14.30 -4.15 -5.44
CA THR A 87 -13.50 -5.07 -6.28
C THR A 87 -12.84 -6.16 -5.43
N TYR A 88 -12.50 -5.85 -4.18
CA TYR A 88 -11.90 -6.80 -3.25
C TYR A 88 -12.75 -6.99 -2.00
N THR A 89 -12.79 -8.23 -1.52
CA THR A 89 -13.40 -8.55 -0.23
C THR A 89 -12.45 -8.22 0.92
N SER A 90 -12.98 -7.98 2.12
CA SER A 90 -12.16 -7.77 3.32
C SER A 90 -11.21 -8.96 3.57
N GLY A 91 -11.65 -10.18 3.26
CA GLY A 91 -10.81 -11.37 3.35
C GLY A 91 -9.58 -11.33 2.43
N GLU A 92 -9.73 -10.80 1.21
CA GLU A 92 -8.61 -10.63 0.28
C GLU A 92 -7.64 -9.54 0.74
N VAL A 93 -8.16 -8.40 1.20
CA VAL A 93 -7.35 -7.30 1.73
C VAL A 93 -6.55 -7.78 2.96
N LEU A 94 -7.19 -8.44 3.92
CA LEU A 94 -6.52 -8.99 5.11
C LEU A 94 -5.54 -10.13 4.78
N LYS A 95 -5.80 -10.90 3.71
CA LYS A 95 -4.85 -11.92 3.23
C LYS A 95 -3.61 -11.26 2.62
N MET A 96 -3.79 -10.20 1.83
CA MET A 96 -2.67 -9.45 1.25
C MET A 96 -1.89 -8.69 2.33
N GLU A 97 -2.57 -8.06 3.28
CA GLU A 97 -1.95 -7.44 4.47
C GLU A 97 -1.00 -8.41 5.17
N ARG A 98 -1.48 -9.60 5.53
CA ARG A 98 -0.65 -10.63 6.17
C ARG A 98 0.54 -11.04 5.31
N LYS A 99 0.35 -11.16 3.99
CA LYS A 99 1.45 -11.49 3.06
C LYS A 99 2.52 -10.40 3.05
N ILE A 100 2.12 -9.13 3.01
CA ILE A 100 3.04 -7.98 3.03
C ILE A 100 3.78 -7.93 4.36
N LEU A 101 3.08 -8.01 5.49
CA LEU A 101 3.69 -7.96 6.83
C LEU A 101 4.68 -9.11 7.07
N ASN A 102 4.32 -10.33 6.67
CA ASN A 102 5.20 -11.49 6.79
C ASN A 102 6.46 -11.34 5.91
N PHE A 103 6.30 -10.84 4.68
CA PHE A 103 7.43 -10.57 3.80
C PHE A 103 8.40 -9.53 4.39
N LEU A 104 7.87 -8.49 5.03
CA LEU A 104 8.66 -7.43 5.64
C LEU A 104 9.18 -7.79 7.03
N TYR A 105 8.89 -8.99 7.55
CA TYR A 105 9.17 -9.38 8.94
C TYR A 105 8.68 -8.32 9.95
N PHE A 106 7.54 -7.67 9.66
CA PHE A 106 6.99 -6.56 10.45
C PHE A 106 7.93 -5.36 10.65
N GLN A 107 8.98 -5.23 9.83
CA GLN A 107 9.89 -4.08 9.85
C GLN A 107 9.26 -2.89 9.10
N LEU A 108 8.36 -2.18 9.80
CA LEU A 108 7.66 -0.99 9.29
C LEU A 108 8.40 0.32 9.61
N SER A 109 9.25 0.30 10.64
CA SER A 109 10.02 1.45 11.12
C SER A 109 11.18 1.76 10.18
N VAL A 110 10.89 2.38 9.04
CA VAL A 110 11.88 2.88 8.09
C VAL A 110 11.88 4.40 8.10
N PRO A 111 13.05 5.06 8.05
CA PRO A 111 13.08 6.52 7.95
C PRO A 111 12.40 6.94 6.63
N THR A 112 11.33 7.73 6.75
CA THR A 112 10.67 8.40 5.62
C THR A 112 11.27 9.79 5.40
N THR A 113 10.93 10.46 4.30
CA THR A 113 11.44 11.79 3.93
C THR A 113 11.38 12.81 5.07
N LYS A 114 10.31 12.75 5.89
CA LYS A 114 10.13 13.62 7.06
C LYS A 114 11.22 13.48 8.12
N THR A 115 11.84 12.30 8.25
CA THR A 115 12.95 12.07 9.19
C THR A 115 14.12 13.04 8.95
N PHE A 116 14.21 13.60 7.75
CA PHE A 116 15.31 14.45 7.30
C PHE A 116 14.91 15.91 7.04
N LEU A 117 13.66 16.29 7.34
CA LEU A 117 13.14 17.66 7.21
C LEU A 117 12.93 18.29 8.59
#